data_AF-C8XI75-F1
#
_entry.id   AF-C8XI75-F1
#
_cell.length_a   1.000
_cell.length_b   1.000
_cell.length_c   1.000
_cell.angle_alpha   90.00
_cell.angle_beta   90.00
_cell.angle_gamma   90.00
#
_symmetry.space_group_name_H-M   'P 1'
#
loop_
_entity.id
_entity.type
_entity.pdbx_description
1 polymer ?
#
loop_
_entity_poly.entity_id
_entity_poly.type
_entity_poly.pdbx_seq_one_letter_code
_entity_poly.pdbx_strand_id
1 'polypeptide(L)'
;MSTELGADPFRLGLGNYLRNSTEHLLFATRGRAPVQYRAQPTWIQAPVQDHSHKPEEQYALIERISPGPYLELFARRHPPHTPGRARWHVWGNEVESDVVVAGYGVPSDNPARRYGQTRIVP
;
A
#
# COMPACT_ATOMS: atom_id res chain seq x y z
N MET A 1 26.36 -19.13 -15.30
CA MET A 1 25.80 -18.24 -16.33
C MET A 1 24.46 -18.85 -16.74
N SER A 2 23.40 -18.49 -16.00
CA SER A 2 22.04 -18.99 -16.22
C SER A 2 21.15 -17.75 -16.28
N THR A 3 20.85 -17.35 -17.51
CA THR A 3 20.11 -16.15 -17.84
C THR A 3 18.64 -16.53 -17.95
N GLU A 4 17.83 -16.23 -16.93
CA GLU A 4 16.39 -16.02 -17.09
C GLU A 4 15.98 -14.80 -16.26
N LEU A 5 16.42 -13.65 -16.76
CA LEU A 5 15.80 -12.36 -16.50
C LEU A 5 14.50 -12.29 -17.30
N GLY A 6 13.40 -11.96 -16.61
CA GLY A 6 12.20 -11.45 -17.25
C GLY A 6 10.94 -12.09 -16.71
N ALA A 7 10.39 -11.51 -15.63
CA ALA A 7 8.95 -11.61 -15.43
C ALA A 7 8.27 -11.22 -16.76
N ASP A 8 7.42 -12.11 -17.29
CA ASP A 8 6.69 -11.87 -18.52
C ASP A 8 6.02 -10.48 -18.43
N PRO A 9 6.39 -9.52 -19.31
CA PRO A 9 5.85 -8.16 -19.27
C PRO A 9 4.33 -8.13 -19.47
N PHE A 10 3.72 -9.25 -19.90
CA PHE A 10 2.29 -9.38 -20.16
C PHE A 10 1.68 -10.57 -19.41
N ARG A 11 1.74 -10.56 -18.07
CA ARG A 11 0.99 -11.53 -17.27
C ARG A 11 -0.52 -11.32 -17.44
N LEU A 12 -1.19 -12.31 -18.03
CA LEU A 12 -2.64 -12.32 -18.21
C LEU A 12 -3.36 -12.92 -17.00
N GLY A 13 -3.94 -12.04 -16.18
CA GLY A 13 -4.80 -12.38 -15.06
C GLY A 13 -6.18 -12.92 -15.48
N LEU A 14 -7.00 -13.22 -14.48
CA LEU A 14 -8.36 -13.71 -14.70
C LEU A 14 -9.25 -12.64 -15.35
N GLY A 15 -10.28 -13.07 -16.08
CA GLY A 15 -11.29 -12.19 -16.65
C GLY A 15 -12.29 -12.98 -17.49
N ASN A 16 -13.53 -12.50 -17.55
CA ASN A 16 -14.66 -13.22 -18.14
C ASN A 16 -14.63 -13.20 -19.67
N TYR A 17 -14.42 -12.02 -20.26
CA TYR A 17 -14.36 -11.82 -21.72
C TYR A 17 -12.97 -11.43 -22.21
N LEU A 18 -12.28 -10.56 -21.46
CA LEU A 18 -10.90 -10.14 -21.69
C LEU A 18 -10.06 -10.47 -20.47
N ARG A 19 -8.77 -10.71 -20.67
CA ARG A 19 -7.84 -11.03 -19.59
C ARG A 19 -7.35 -9.74 -18.93
N ASN A 20 -7.46 -9.64 -17.60
CA ASN A 20 -6.97 -8.48 -16.86
C ASN A 20 -5.43 -8.49 -16.85
N SER A 21 -4.81 -7.39 -17.27
CA SER A 21 -3.35 -7.20 -17.26
C SER A 21 -2.92 -5.96 -16.46
N THR A 22 -3.87 -5.25 -15.85
CA THR A 22 -3.62 -4.03 -15.08
C THR A 22 -4.36 -4.04 -13.75
N GLU A 23 -3.79 -3.35 -12.77
CA GLU A 23 -4.48 -2.92 -11.54
C GLU A 23 -4.72 -1.42 -11.61
N HIS A 24 -5.95 -0.98 -11.34
CA HIS A 24 -6.32 0.42 -11.43
C HIS A 24 -6.17 1.11 -10.08
N LEU A 25 -5.42 2.22 -10.05
CA LEU A 25 -5.32 3.11 -8.90
C LEU A 25 -6.09 4.40 -9.20
N LEU A 26 -7.21 4.61 -8.51
CA LEU A 26 -8.03 5.82 -8.70
C LEU A 26 -7.45 6.99 -7.91
N PHE A 27 -7.19 8.10 -8.60
CA PHE A 27 -6.80 9.36 -7.97
C PHE A 27 -8.02 10.28 -7.84
N ALA A 28 -8.32 10.68 -6.61
CA ALA A 28 -9.44 11.57 -6.30
C ALA A 28 -9.00 12.65 -5.30
N THR A 29 -9.70 13.79 -5.33
CA THR A 29 -9.47 14.90 -4.40
C THR A 29 -10.77 15.26 -3.69
N ARG A 30 -10.65 15.74 -2.45
CA ARG A 30 -11.76 16.32 -1.68
C ARG A 30 -11.44 17.77 -1.38
N GLY A 31 -12.36 18.68 -1.72
CA GLY A 31 -12.14 20.11 -1.55
C GLY A 31 -10.99 20.64 -2.42
N ARG A 32 -10.15 21.51 -1.87
CA ARG A 32 -8.97 22.07 -2.57
C ARG A 32 -7.69 21.38 -2.10
N ALA A 33 -7.46 20.16 -2.59
CA ALA A 33 -6.23 19.43 -2.31
C ALA A 33 -5.11 19.83 -3.30
N PRO A 34 -3.91 20.21 -2.82
CA PRO A 34 -2.80 20.56 -3.70
C PRO A 34 -2.21 19.31 -4.36
N VAL A 35 -1.78 19.47 -5.62
CA VAL A 35 -1.04 18.46 -6.39
C VAL A 35 0.37 18.96 -6.62
N GLN A 36 1.37 18.29 -6.04
CA GLN A 36 2.77 18.71 -6.05
C GLN A 36 3.46 18.46 -7.39
N TYR A 37 3.02 17.45 -8.15
CA TYR A 37 3.62 17.07 -9.42
C TYR A 37 2.55 16.73 -10.45
N ARG A 38 2.56 17.43 -11.59
CA ARG A 38 1.50 17.37 -12.61
C ARG A 38 1.89 16.59 -13.88
N ALA A 39 3.17 16.26 -14.04
CA ALA A 39 3.69 15.56 -15.23
C ALA A 39 3.84 14.04 -15.01
N GLN A 40 3.00 13.45 -14.16
CA GLN A 40 3.01 12.00 -13.91
C GLN A 40 2.28 11.26 -15.03
N PRO A 41 2.92 10.24 -15.64
CA PRO A 41 2.19 9.28 -16.47
C PRO A 41 1.09 8.58 -15.68
N THR A 42 -0.01 8.23 -16.36
CA THR A 42 -1.16 7.53 -15.78
C THR A 42 -0.99 6.01 -15.74
N TRP A 43 0.15 5.50 -16.23
CA TRP A 43 0.49 4.08 -16.20
C TRP A 43 1.92 3.92 -15.69
N ILE A 44 2.16 2.80 -15.00
CA ILE A 44 3.48 2.35 -14.58
C ILE A 44 3.59 0.86 -14.88
N GLN A 45 4.81 0.40 -15.15
CA GLN A 45 5.14 -1.02 -15.19
C GLN A 45 5.94 -1.34 -13.93
N ALA A 46 5.43 -2.27 -13.14
CA ALA A 46 5.99 -2.68 -11.86
C ALA A 46 6.08 -4.21 -11.79
N PRO A 47 7.04 -4.78 -11.03
CA PRO A 47 7.15 -6.22 -10.87
C PRO A 47 5.91 -6.78 -10.16
N VAL A 48 5.48 -7.97 -10.58
CA VAL A 48 4.39 -8.67 -9.90
C VAL A 48 4.91 -9.25 -8.60
N GLN A 49 4.24 -8.91 -7.51
CA GLN A 49 4.54 -9.40 -6.16
C GLN A 49 3.60 -10.56 -5.78
N ASP A 50 3.62 -10.97 -4.52
CA ASP A 50 2.74 -12.00 -3.98
C ASP A 50 1.25 -11.67 -4.14
N HIS A 51 0.38 -12.67 -3.97
CA HIS A 51 -1.06 -12.49 -4.11
C HIS A 51 -1.59 -11.33 -3.25
N SER A 52 -2.33 -10.41 -3.89
CA SER A 52 -2.91 -9.22 -3.26
C SER A 52 -1.88 -8.19 -2.74
N HIS A 53 -0.60 -8.34 -3.08
CA HIS A 53 0.45 -7.38 -2.77
C HIS A 53 0.51 -6.32 -3.86
N LYS A 54 0.03 -5.13 -3.53
CA LYS A 54 0.09 -3.95 -4.40
C LYS A 54 1.54 -3.56 -4.70
N PRO A 55 1.87 -3.06 -5.91
CA PRO A 55 3.23 -2.65 -6.26
C PRO A 55 3.75 -1.55 -5.33
N GLU A 56 5.01 -1.64 -4.90
CA GLU A 56 5.62 -0.65 -3.99
C GLU A 56 5.72 0.74 -4.64
N GLU A 57 5.84 0.77 -5.96
CA GLU A 57 5.94 1.97 -6.78
C GLU A 57 4.75 2.91 -6.60
N GLN A 58 3.59 2.40 -6.17
CA GLN A 58 2.43 3.24 -5.87
C GLN A 58 2.73 4.24 -4.75
N TYR A 59 3.53 3.87 -3.74
CA TYR A 59 3.81 4.75 -2.60
C TYR A 59 4.68 5.92 -3.04
N ALA A 60 5.72 5.65 -3.84
CA ALA A 60 6.57 6.69 -4.41
C ALA A 60 5.77 7.64 -5.33
N LEU A 61 4.81 7.11 -6.09
CA LEU A 61 3.89 7.90 -6.91
C LEU A 61 3.00 8.80 -6.03
N ILE A 62 2.38 8.25 -4.99
CA ILE A 62 1.50 9.00 -4.08
C ILE A 62 2.30 10.09 -3.35
N GLU A 63 3.47 9.79 -2.80
CA GLU A 63 4.33 10.73 -2.07
C GLU A 63 4.88 11.85 -2.96
N ARG A 64 5.02 11.61 -4.26
CA ARG A 64 5.40 12.64 -5.23
C ARG A 64 4.25 13.58 -5.58
N ILE A 65 3.02 13.06 -5.65
CA ILE A 65 1.85 13.81 -6.12
C ILE A 65 1.14 14.54 -4.97
N SER A 66 1.02 13.89 -3.81
CA SER A 66 0.21 14.33 -2.68
C SER A 66 1.08 14.65 -1.47
N PRO A 67 0.89 15.78 -0.77
CA PRO A 67 1.51 15.99 0.52
C PRO A 67 0.94 15.03 1.57
N GLY A 68 1.76 14.67 2.56
CA GLY A 68 1.29 14.01 3.76
C GLY A 68 0.43 14.92 4.67
N PRO A 69 -0.12 14.38 5.77
CA PRO A 69 0.07 13.03 6.29
C PRO A 69 -0.60 11.94 5.44
N TYR A 70 -0.09 10.70 5.52
CA TYR A 70 -0.62 9.55 4.77
C TYR A 70 -1.30 8.54 5.69
N LEU A 71 -2.36 7.92 5.18
CA LEU A 71 -3.10 6.83 5.83
C LEU A 71 -3.46 5.78 4.77
N GLU A 72 -3.06 4.53 5.02
CA GLU A 72 -3.54 3.37 4.27
C GLU A 72 -4.60 2.61 5.08
N LEU A 73 -5.77 2.38 4.46
CA LEU A 73 -6.86 1.60 5.04
C LEU A 73 -6.82 0.17 4.50
N PHE A 74 -7.26 -0.79 5.34
CA PHE A 74 -7.25 -2.22 5.06
C PHE A 74 -5.84 -2.76 4.78
N ALA A 75 -4.84 -2.14 5.39
CA ALA A 75 -3.44 -2.54 5.24
C ALA A 75 -3.20 -3.91 5.89
N ARG A 76 -2.30 -4.70 5.27
CA ARG A 76 -1.81 -5.98 5.81
C ARG A 76 -0.36 -5.90 6.29
N ARG A 77 0.30 -4.78 6.04
CA ARG A 77 1.69 -4.49 6.40
C ARG A 77 1.91 -2.98 6.37
N HIS A 78 2.99 -2.52 6.99
CA HIS A 78 3.40 -1.14 6.86
C HIS A 78 4.05 -0.88 5.49
N PRO A 79 3.72 0.24 4.81
CA PRO A 79 4.47 0.71 3.66
C PRO A 79 5.95 0.93 4.01
N PRO A 80 6.86 0.79 3.03
CA PRO A 80 8.27 1.15 3.22
C PRO A 80 8.40 2.62 3.60
N HIS A 81 9.35 2.93 4.50
CA HIS A 81 9.64 4.32 4.86
C HIS A 81 10.54 4.98 3.82
N THR A 82 10.05 6.03 3.16
CA THR A 82 10.86 6.88 2.29
C THR A 82 11.54 8.00 3.10
N PRO A 83 12.88 8.07 3.16
CA PRO A 83 13.58 9.14 3.85
C PRO A 83 13.19 10.52 3.31
N GLY A 84 12.98 11.49 4.21
CA GLY A 84 12.56 12.85 3.84
C GLY A 84 11.07 12.99 3.50
N ARG A 85 10.28 11.92 3.62
CA ARG A 85 8.82 11.94 3.52
C ARG A 85 8.15 11.65 4.86
N ALA A 86 6.89 12.05 4.98
CA ALA A 86 6.08 11.71 6.14
C ALA A 86 5.86 10.20 6.22
N ARG A 87 5.83 9.65 7.45
CA ARG A 87 5.49 8.26 7.70
C ARG A 87 4.04 7.97 7.28
N TRP A 88 3.81 6.76 6.76
CA TRP A 88 2.47 6.21 6.55
C TRP A 88 1.90 5.69 7.87
N HIS A 89 0.71 6.18 8.21
CA HIS A 89 -0.13 5.49 9.19
C HIS A 89 -0.92 4.39 8.50
N VAL A 90 -1.19 3.32 9.22
CA VAL A 90 -1.99 2.21 8.71
C VAL A 90 -3.16 1.88 9.61
N TRP A 91 -4.21 1.34 9.00
CA TRP A 91 -5.33 0.73 9.70
C TRP A 91 -5.75 -0.55 8.98
N GLY A 92 -5.90 -1.66 9.69
CA GLY A 92 -6.30 -2.94 9.10
C GLY A 92 -6.34 -4.11 10.07
N ASN A 93 -6.97 -5.20 9.64
CA ASN A 93 -7.19 -6.39 10.46
C ASN A 93 -5.94 -7.28 10.64
N GLU A 94 -4.95 -7.10 9.78
CA GLU A 94 -3.76 -7.95 9.68
C GLU A 94 -2.47 -7.18 10.00
N VAL A 95 -2.60 -5.96 10.56
CA VAL A 95 -1.48 -5.09 10.91
C VAL A 95 -1.72 -4.40 12.25
N GLU A 96 -0.65 -4.04 12.94
CA GLU A 96 -0.72 -3.15 14.11
C GLU A 96 -1.13 -1.75 13.63
N SER A 97 -2.38 -1.38 13.94
CA SER A 97 -2.96 -0.14 13.43
C SER A 97 -2.48 1.07 14.23
N ASP A 98 -2.14 2.14 13.51
CA ASP A 98 -1.64 3.40 14.09
C ASP A 98 -2.79 4.34 14.53
N VAL A 99 -3.98 4.12 14.00
CA VAL A 99 -5.16 4.96 14.22
C VAL A 99 -6.37 4.13 14.64
N VAL A 100 -7.31 4.75 15.35
CA VAL A 100 -8.60 4.14 15.70
C VAL A 100 -9.69 4.76 14.84
N VAL A 101 -10.51 3.93 14.21
CA VAL A 101 -11.67 4.38 13.42
C VAL A 101 -12.94 4.09 14.20
N ALA A 102 -13.66 5.14 14.60
CA ALA A 102 -14.88 4.99 15.39
C ALA A 102 -15.92 4.12 14.67
N GLY A 103 -16.45 3.11 15.38
CA GLY A 103 -17.41 2.15 14.82
C GLY A 103 -16.82 1.01 14.00
N TYR A 104 -15.50 1.00 13.76
CA TYR A 104 -14.80 -0.03 12.98
C TYR A 104 -13.57 -0.51 13.75
N GLY A 105 -13.78 -1.44 14.70
CA GLY A 105 -12.70 -2.00 15.50
C GLY A 105 -11.81 -2.97 14.73
N VAL A 106 -10.52 -2.96 15.02
CA VAL A 106 -9.51 -3.90 14.51
C VAL A 106 -8.88 -4.70 15.64
N PRO A 107 -8.25 -5.87 15.37
CA PRO A 107 -7.67 -6.68 16.43
C PRO A 107 -6.63 -5.97 17.30
N SER A 108 -5.89 -5.01 16.76
CA SER A 108 -4.87 -4.21 17.47
C SER A 108 -5.45 -3.17 18.46
N ASP A 109 -6.76 -2.94 18.43
CA ASP A 109 -7.48 -2.14 19.43
C ASP A 109 -7.67 -2.92 20.75
N ASN A 110 -7.56 -4.25 20.73
CA ASN A 110 -7.77 -5.07 21.91
C ASN A 110 -6.56 -4.96 22.86
N PRO A 111 -6.73 -4.41 24.08
CA PRO A 111 -5.64 -4.25 25.03
C PRO A 111 -5.00 -5.58 25.42
N ALA A 112 -5.76 -6.70 25.45
CA ALA A 112 -5.21 -8.02 25.77
C ALA A 112 -4.13 -8.50 24.79
N ARG A 113 -4.19 -8.05 23.52
CA ARG A 113 -3.16 -8.38 22.52
C ARG A 113 -1.87 -7.59 22.72
N ARG A 114 -1.95 -6.34 23.17
CA ARG A 114 -0.78 -5.47 23.42
C ARG A 114 0.10 -6.00 24.56
N TYR A 115 -0.48 -6.64 25.56
CA TYR A 115 0.26 -7.24 26.69
C TYR A 115 0.85 -8.63 26.39
N GLY A 116 0.36 -9.35 25.38
CA GLY A 116 0.84 -10.70 25.04
C GLY A 116 2.15 -10.74 24.25
N GLN A 117 2.64 -9.59 23.78
CA GLN A 117 3.84 -9.48 22.93
C GLN A 117 5.12 -9.11 23.72
N THR A 118 4.99 -8.77 25.01
CA THR A 118 6.12 -8.64 25.94
C THR A 118 6.54 -10.02 26.47
N ARG A 119 6.97 -10.92 25.57
CA ARG A 119 7.76 -12.06 26.02
C ARG A 119 9.19 -11.56 26.22
N ILE A 120 9.49 -11.17 27.46
CA ILE A 120 10.85 -11.16 27.98
C ILE A 120 11.35 -12.60 27.81
N VAL A 121 12.23 -12.81 26.84
CA VAL A 121 13.10 -13.98 26.79
C VAL A 121 14.38 -13.61 27.53
N PRO A 122 14.87 -14.44 28.47
CA PRO A 122 16.11 -14.18 29.20
C PRO A 122 17.34 -14.20 28.28
#